data_AF-A0A2W6CTP1-F1
#
_entry.id   AF-A0A2W6CTP1-F1
#
_cell.length_a   1.000
_cell.length_b   1.000
_cell.length_c   1.000
_cell.angle_alpha   90.00
_cell.angle_beta   90.00
_cell.angle_gamma   90.00
#
_symmetry.space_group_name_H-M   'P 1'
#
loop_
_entity.id
_entity.type
_entity.pdbx_description
1 polymer ?
#
loop_
_entity_poly.entity_id
_entity_poly.type
_entity_poly.pdbx_seq_one_letter_code
_entity_poly.pdbx_strand_id
1 'polypeptide(L)'
;MSQAKGVLPTRAEERDLLYKNPRACGYFIGVTLADGATLEQLSAWLKAVDRAIETLVAREPAEGGKGEGVRVARVAVGVGGRVFAILSAGNSAPELPVGMRSEAQPPGGWLPPNITLLNADVLFYVMSVFETRVNEFMAGITDSPVVASVSLEHGYQRSDGTEPFGYKDGLRNVEPSRRSRVVYIHTDRDQPDEPAWTDGGTYMVLIKIDQKPAVFKALPDDAARDSVIGRTKAGTRLDMVGQEVDPHHEPAEVGAAPANAHVRKAGPRGKHDDTEIFRRGLPFMEVRDGQLAVGLQFCSFQANPAQFDAVFNDWLMNPLFPQTTDGSVPGIDALLDPSRSLTDIKHGGVFFVPPYNEDGLLAALTPPVTQGKPTHARLAVNKVVLDPNGNQARVERSGFAFRVIREDGTAIEGSKFTTASSGRGVCPAELEVGGTYKLIETGAPPGVTVAPLADMQFVADKPNIHLKVENHLPQPPSGYGG
;
A
#
# COMPACT_ATOMS: atom_id res chain seq x y z
N MET A 1 -8.67 19.95 -3.81
CA MET A 1 -7.28 19.50 -4.03
C MET A 1 -7.29 18.43 -5.10
N SER A 2 -6.30 18.43 -6.01
CA SER A 2 -6.30 17.56 -7.19
C SER A 2 -5.81 16.15 -6.83
N GLN A 3 -6.74 15.20 -6.76
CA GLN A 3 -6.42 13.81 -6.44
C GLN A 3 -5.80 13.08 -7.62
N ALA A 4 -4.93 12.11 -7.33
CA ALA A 4 -4.38 11.20 -8.32
C ALA A 4 -5.48 10.55 -9.17
N LYS A 5 -5.30 10.58 -10.50
CA LYS A 5 -6.29 10.04 -11.45
C LYS A 5 -6.20 8.52 -11.55
N GLY A 6 -7.33 7.89 -11.90
CA GLY A 6 -7.41 6.45 -12.19
C GLY A 6 -7.45 5.51 -10.98
N VAL A 7 -7.42 6.06 -9.76
CA VAL A 7 -7.43 5.28 -8.52
C VAL A 7 -8.86 4.99 -8.06
N LEU A 8 -9.62 6.06 -7.76
CA LEU A 8 -11.04 5.98 -7.42
C LEU A 8 -11.93 6.35 -8.61
N PRO A 9 -13.10 5.72 -8.77
CA PRO A 9 -14.07 6.16 -9.75
C PRO A 9 -14.63 7.54 -9.34
N THR A 10 -14.65 8.51 -10.27
CA THR A 10 -15.15 9.85 -9.96
C THR A 10 -16.68 9.95 -10.05
N ARG A 11 -17.31 9.02 -10.78
CA ARG A 11 -18.77 8.93 -10.95
C ARG A 11 -19.24 7.48 -10.79
N ALA A 12 -20.48 7.30 -10.35
CA ALA A 12 -21.08 5.97 -10.21
C ALA A 12 -21.13 5.20 -11.54
N GLU A 13 -21.44 5.89 -12.64
CA GLU A 13 -21.45 5.33 -14.00
C GLU A 13 -20.10 4.69 -14.38
N GLU A 14 -18.98 5.34 -14.04
CA GLU A 14 -17.64 4.82 -14.33
C GLU A 14 -17.30 3.61 -13.46
N ARG A 15 -17.76 3.62 -12.20
CA ARG A 15 -17.62 2.45 -11.31
C ARG A 15 -18.27 1.24 -11.96
N ASP A 16 -19.49 1.39 -12.45
CA ASP A 16 -20.24 0.27 -12.96
C ASP A 16 -19.70 -0.18 -14.34
N LEU A 17 -19.29 0.77 -15.19
CA LEU A 17 -18.75 0.49 -16.52
C LEU A 17 -17.34 -0.10 -16.55
N LEU A 18 -16.43 0.34 -15.66
CA LEU A 18 -15.02 -0.04 -15.71
C LEU A 18 -14.63 -1.04 -14.63
N TYR A 19 -15.31 -1.00 -13.49
CA TYR A 19 -14.84 -1.71 -12.29
C TYR A 19 -15.80 -2.78 -11.78
N LYS A 20 -17.02 -2.86 -12.33
CA LYS A 20 -17.97 -3.95 -12.08
C LYS A 20 -18.43 -4.64 -13.37
N ASN A 21 -17.99 -4.14 -14.52
CA ASN A 21 -18.35 -4.67 -15.81
C ASN A 21 -17.44 -5.86 -16.15
N PRO A 22 -17.98 -7.07 -16.38
CA PRO A 22 -17.18 -8.22 -16.78
C PRO A 22 -16.57 -8.07 -18.18
N ARG A 23 -17.00 -7.09 -18.99
CA ARG A 23 -16.36 -6.74 -20.26
C ARG A 23 -15.15 -5.83 -20.10
N ALA A 24 -14.95 -5.25 -18.91
CA ALA A 24 -13.77 -4.46 -18.63
C ALA A 24 -12.60 -5.40 -18.32
N CYS A 25 -11.49 -5.13 -19.00
CA CYS A 25 -10.21 -5.73 -18.74
C CYS A 25 -9.34 -4.74 -17.96
N GLY A 26 -8.44 -5.29 -17.16
CA GLY A 26 -7.46 -4.50 -16.44
C GLY A 26 -6.05 -4.93 -16.81
N TYR A 27 -5.13 -3.98 -16.77
CA TYR A 27 -3.77 -4.15 -17.24
C TYR A 27 -2.81 -3.51 -16.25
N PHE A 28 -1.77 -4.24 -15.89
CA PHE A 28 -0.57 -3.71 -15.26
C PHE A 28 0.52 -3.64 -16.32
N ILE A 29 0.92 -2.43 -16.68
CA ILE A 29 1.95 -2.19 -17.70
C ILE A 29 3.18 -1.65 -16.98
N GLY A 30 4.23 -2.47 -16.89
CA GLY A 30 5.50 -2.06 -16.32
C GLY A 30 6.42 -1.51 -17.40
N VAL A 31 7.07 -0.37 -17.13
CA VAL A 31 8.10 0.20 -18.01
C VAL A 31 9.40 0.29 -17.22
N THR A 32 10.46 -0.30 -17.77
CA THR A 32 11.83 -0.17 -17.30
C THR A 32 12.56 0.88 -18.14
N LEU A 33 13.22 1.83 -17.50
CA LEU A 33 13.98 2.87 -18.16
C LEU A 33 15.39 2.38 -18.53
N ALA A 34 15.91 2.88 -19.65
CA ALA A 34 17.26 2.59 -20.11
C ALA A 34 18.33 3.04 -19.09
N ASP A 35 19.42 2.26 -19.02
CA ASP A 35 20.61 2.64 -18.27
C ASP A 35 21.22 3.92 -18.84
N GLY A 36 21.50 4.88 -17.95
CA GLY A 36 21.98 6.19 -18.34
C GLY A 36 20.91 7.15 -18.89
N ALA A 37 19.62 6.82 -18.77
CA ALA A 37 18.52 7.72 -19.14
C ALA A 37 18.71 9.12 -18.52
N THR A 38 18.67 10.15 -19.36
CA THR A 38 18.85 11.55 -18.94
C THR A 38 17.52 12.19 -18.52
N LEU A 39 17.59 13.30 -17.77
CA LEU A 39 16.40 14.09 -17.45
C LEU A 39 15.68 14.58 -18.72
N GLU A 40 16.42 14.97 -19.76
CA GLU A 40 15.83 15.44 -21.02
C GLU A 40 15.02 14.32 -21.70
N GLN A 41 15.58 13.12 -21.78
CA GLN A 41 14.91 11.94 -22.36
C GLN A 41 13.67 11.55 -21.54
N LEU A 42 13.80 11.50 -20.22
CA LEU A 42 12.68 11.23 -19.32
C LEU A 42 11.57 12.28 -19.47
N SER A 43 11.92 13.56 -19.52
CA SER A 43 10.97 14.67 -19.67
C SER A 43 10.23 14.61 -21.01
N ALA A 44 10.94 14.28 -22.10
CA ALA A 44 10.33 14.11 -23.41
C ALA A 44 9.36 12.91 -23.44
N TRP A 45 9.74 11.80 -22.80
CA TRP A 45 8.91 10.61 -22.70
C TRP A 45 7.67 10.83 -21.83
N LEU A 46 7.79 11.47 -20.66
CA LEU A 46 6.63 11.78 -19.81
C LEU A 46 5.59 12.64 -20.56
N LYS A 47 6.03 13.59 -21.40
CA LYS A 47 5.12 14.34 -22.28
C LYS A 47 4.43 13.47 -23.33
N ALA A 48 5.11 12.43 -23.83
CA ALA A 48 4.49 11.45 -24.73
C ALA A 48 3.47 10.57 -24.00
N VAL A 49 3.80 10.16 -22.77
CA VAL A 49 2.87 9.46 -21.86
C VAL A 49 1.62 10.31 -21.61
N ASP A 50 1.74 11.61 -21.33
CA ASP A 50 0.58 12.50 -21.15
C ASP A 50 -0.37 12.47 -22.36
N ARG A 51 0.16 12.60 -23.59
CA ARG A 51 -0.65 12.51 -24.83
C ARG A 51 -1.28 11.13 -25.03
N ALA A 52 -0.56 10.07 -24.69
CA ALA A 52 -1.07 8.70 -24.76
C ALA A 52 -2.22 8.49 -23.75
N ILE A 53 -2.08 9.02 -22.53
CA ILE A 53 -3.11 9.01 -21.50
C ILE A 53 -4.36 9.76 -21.96
N GLU A 54 -4.20 10.96 -22.53
CA GLU A 54 -5.32 11.75 -23.07
C GLU A 54 -6.14 10.95 -24.09
N THR A 55 -5.45 10.27 -25.01
CA THR A 55 -6.08 9.41 -26.02
C THR A 55 -6.76 8.19 -25.39
N LEU A 56 -6.10 7.54 -24.43
CA LEU A 56 -6.64 6.38 -23.71
C LEU A 56 -7.94 6.72 -22.97
N VAL A 57 -7.94 7.82 -22.20
CA VAL A 57 -9.05 8.16 -21.31
C VAL A 57 -10.10 9.07 -21.95
N ALA A 58 -9.95 9.39 -23.24
CA ALA A 58 -10.91 10.14 -24.02
C ALA A 58 -12.31 9.51 -23.89
N ARG A 59 -13.34 10.37 -23.84
CA ARG A 59 -14.72 9.90 -23.78
C ARG A 59 -15.17 9.48 -25.18
N GLU A 60 -15.82 8.33 -25.26
CA GLU A 60 -16.54 7.94 -26.47
C GLU A 60 -17.77 8.84 -26.63
N PRO A 61 -18.13 9.25 -27.85
CA PRO A 61 -19.33 10.04 -28.10
C PRO A 61 -20.58 9.34 -27.56
N ALA A 62 -21.56 10.12 -27.09
CA ALA A 62 -22.84 9.56 -26.70
C ALA A 62 -23.56 8.97 -27.92
N GLU A 63 -24.27 7.86 -27.73
CA GLU A 63 -25.14 7.31 -28.78
C GLU A 63 -26.15 8.38 -29.23
N GLY A 64 -26.19 8.66 -30.54
CA GLY A 64 -27.02 9.72 -31.12
C GLY A 64 -26.50 11.15 -30.94
N GLY A 65 -25.26 11.33 -30.46
CA GLY A 65 -24.56 12.62 -30.43
C GLY A 65 -25.08 13.63 -29.39
N LYS A 66 -25.96 13.21 -28.47
CA LYS A 66 -26.49 14.06 -27.39
C LYS A 66 -25.94 13.60 -26.03
N GLY A 67 -25.19 14.46 -25.35
CA GLY A 67 -24.67 14.21 -23.99
C GLY A 67 -23.14 14.24 -23.92
N GLU A 68 -22.59 14.13 -22.71
CA GLU A 68 -21.14 14.27 -22.43
C GLU A 68 -20.28 13.07 -22.91
N GLY A 69 -20.87 12.04 -23.54
CA GLY A 69 -20.18 10.79 -23.87
C GLY A 69 -19.90 9.91 -22.65
N VAL A 70 -19.17 8.82 -22.85
CA VAL A 70 -18.87 7.83 -21.81
C VAL A 70 -17.37 7.61 -21.70
N ARG A 71 -16.84 7.54 -20.47
CA ARG A 71 -15.42 7.25 -20.26
C ARG A 71 -15.18 5.74 -20.26
N VAL A 72 -14.37 5.27 -21.19
CA VAL A 72 -14.22 3.83 -21.48
C VAL A 72 -12.88 3.25 -21.05
N ALA A 73 -11.98 4.10 -20.57
CA ALA A 73 -10.78 3.69 -19.87
C ALA A 73 -10.37 4.65 -18.75
N ARG A 74 -9.57 4.13 -17.82
CA ARG A 74 -8.92 4.86 -16.71
C ARG A 74 -7.50 4.35 -16.54
N VAL A 75 -6.62 5.22 -16.10
CA VAL A 75 -5.22 4.87 -15.81
C VAL A 75 -4.75 5.59 -14.56
N ALA A 76 -4.11 4.86 -13.65
CA ALA A 76 -3.26 5.40 -12.60
C ALA A 76 -1.79 5.16 -12.98
N VAL A 77 -0.92 6.14 -12.71
CA VAL A 77 0.50 6.12 -13.10
C VAL A 77 1.35 6.09 -11.84
N GLY A 78 1.89 4.93 -11.49
CA GLY A 78 2.84 4.78 -10.40
C GLY A 78 4.27 4.99 -10.89
N VAL A 79 5.07 5.72 -10.12
CA VAL A 79 6.51 5.91 -10.35
C VAL A 79 7.32 5.28 -9.21
N GLY A 80 8.43 4.63 -9.56
CA GLY A 80 9.39 4.03 -8.65
C GLY A 80 10.59 4.93 -8.38
N GLY A 81 11.49 4.46 -7.51
CA GLY A 81 12.65 5.24 -7.02
C GLY A 81 13.59 5.77 -8.11
N ARG A 82 13.79 5.02 -9.20
CA ARG A 82 14.70 5.41 -10.29
C ARG A 82 14.24 6.65 -11.05
N VAL A 83 12.93 6.86 -11.19
CA VAL A 83 12.38 8.10 -11.79
C VAL A 83 12.84 9.30 -10.98
N PHE A 84 12.71 9.24 -9.66
CA PHE A 84 13.14 10.33 -8.77
C PHE A 84 14.66 10.54 -8.78
N ALA A 85 15.44 9.47 -8.91
CA ALA A 85 16.90 9.59 -9.05
C ALA A 85 17.29 10.38 -10.31
N ILE A 86 16.63 10.14 -11.45
CA ILE A 86 16.86 10.89 -12.69
C ILE A 86 16.42 12.35 -12.55
N LEU A 87 15.25 12.61 -11.95
CA LEU A 87 14.75 13.98 -11.69
C LEU A 87 15.71 14.77 -10.80
N SER A 88 16.28 14.11 -9.78
CA SER A 88 17.17 14.75 -8.81
C SER A 88 18.51 15.17 -9.40
N ALA A 89 18.99 14.46 -10.42
CA ALA A 89 20.25 14.78 -11.09
C ALA A 89 20.21 16.11 -11.90
N GLY A 90 19.02 16.63 -12.22
CA GLY A 90 18.86 17.82 -13.06
C GLY A 90 18.56 19.14 -12.34
N ASN A 91 18.98 19.30 -11.08
CA ASN A 91 18.80 20.53 -10.27
C ASN A 91 17.32 20.92 -9.96
N SER A 92 16.36 20.03 -10.19
CA SER A 92 14.95 20.19 -9.83
C SER A 92 14.46 19.00 -9.01
N ALA A 93 15.22 18.64 -7.97
CA ALA A 93 14.92 17.49 -7.13
C ALA A 93 13.70 17.77 -6.25
N PRO A 94 12.51 17.19 -6.52
CA PRO A 94 11.44 17.21 -5.54
C PRO A 94 11.91 16.49 -4.28
N GLU A 95 11.43 16.91 -3.11
CA GLU A 95 11.59 16.08 -1.92
C GLU A 95 10.86 14.75 -2.16
N LEU A 96 11.53 13.62 -1.95
CA LEU A 96 10.93 12.30 -2.15
C LEU A 96 9.66 12.12 -1.29
N PRO A 97 8.60 11.47 -1.80
CA PRO A 97 7.51 11.01 -0.94
C PRO A 97 8.08 10.17 0.21
N VAL A 98 7.62 10.37 1.44
CA VAL A 98 8.20 9.75 2.65
C VAL A 98 8.31 8.24 2.49
N GLY A 99 7.27 7.59 1.97
CA GLY A 99 7.24 6.16 1.69
C GLY A 99 8.31 5.67 0.70
N MET A 100 8.89 6.56 -0.11
CA MET A 100 9.98 6.21 -1.05
C MET A 100 11.38 6.40 -0.45
N ARG A 101 11.49 6.90 0.78
CA ARG A 101 12.77 7.13 1.44
C ARG A 101 13.22 5.89 2.22
N SER A 102 14.52 5.63 2.22
CA SER A 102 15.10 4.51 2.96
C SER A 102 14.86 4.61 4.47
N GLU A 103 14.85 5.82 5.02
CA GLU A 103 14.63 6.05 6.46
C GLU A 103 13.19 5.78 6.91
N ALA A 104 12.23 5.84 5.99
CA ALA A 104 10.83 5.50 6.27
C ALA A 104 10.56 4.00 6.12
N GLN A 105 11.43 3.27 5.44
CA GLN A 105 11.22 1.84 5.18
C GLN A 105 11.60 0.97 6.38
N PRO A 106 10.85 -0.13 6.62
CA PRO A 106 11.31 -1.17 7.52
C PRO A 106 12.57 -1.86 6.98
N PRO A 107 13.35 -2.56 7.84
CA PRO A 107 14.47 -3.38 7.39
C PRO A 107 14.02 -4.38 6.31
N GLY A 108 14.66 -4.36 5.14
CA GLY A 108 14.30 -5.20 3.99
C GLY A 108 13.31 -4.56 3.00
N GLY A 109 12.81 -3.35 3.29
CA GLY A 109 11.86 -2.63 2.43
C GLY A 109 10.41 -3.03 2.69
N TRP A 110 9.47 -2.43 1.95
CA TRP A 110 8.03 -2.63 2.14
C TRP A 110 7.53 -4.05 1.81
N LEU A 111 8.26 -4.75 0.94
CA LEU A 111 7.95 -6.13 0.56
C LEU A 111 8.92 -7.08 1.26
N PRO A 112 8.47 -8.28 1.66
CA PRO A 112 9.35 -9.31 2.19
C PRO A 112 10.55 -9.58 1.27
N PRO A 113 11.73 -9.89 1.84
CA PRO A 113 12.95 -10.10 1.07
C PRO A 113 12.90 -11.34 0.15
N ASN A 114 11.94 -12.26 0.36
CA ASN A 114 11.73 -13.43 -0.48
C ASN A 114 10.78 -13.17 -1.66
N ILE A 115 10.19 -11.97 -1.77
CA ILE A 115 9.42 -11.57 -2.95
C ILE A 115 10.36 -10.93 -3.96
N THR A 116 10.37 -11.44 -5.18
CA THR A 116 11.08 -10.81 -6.30
C THR A 116 10.50 -9.41 -6.55
N LEU A 117 11.34 -8.39 -6.61
CA LEU A 117 10.87 -7.05 -6.99
C LEU A 117 10.50 -7.04 -8.48
N LEU A 118 9.34 -6.47 -8.78
CA LEU A 118 8.94 -6.20 -10.15
C LEU A 118 9.94 -5.24 -10.79
N ASN A 119 10.53 -5.65 -11.90
CA ASN A 119 11.44 -4.81 -12.67
C ASN A 119 10.66 -3.75 -13.47
N ALA A 120 10.21 -2.70 -12.80
CA ALA A 120 9.54 -1.57 -13.42
C ALA A 120 9.87 -0.27 -12.68
N ASP A 121 10.19 0.78 -13.43
CA ASP A 121 10.41 2.13 -12.92
C ASP A 121 9.12 2.96 -12.96
N VAL A 122 8.24 2.64 -13.90
CA VAL A 122 6.88 3.22 -14.01
C VAL A 122 5.90 2.05 -14.16
N LEU A 123 4.81 2.07 -13.40
CA LEU A 123 3.74 1.07 -13.47
C LEU A 123 2.41 1.76 -13.77
N PHE A 124 1.79 1.40 -14.88
CA PHE A 124 0.44 1.85 -15.22
C PHE A 124 -0.58 0.81 -14.78
N TYR A 125 -1.57 1.22 -14.00
CA TYR A 125 -2.77 0.44 -13.72
C TYR A 125 -3.89 0.96 -14.61
N VAL A 126 -4.21 0.22 -15.68
CA VAL A 126 -5.22 0.59 -16.67
C VAL A 126 -6.45 -0.28 -16.51
N MET A 127 -7.63 0.33 -16.52
CA MET A 127 -8.92 -0.37 -16.70
C MET A 127 -9.53 0.11 -18.01
N SER A 128 -9.94 -0.80 -18.88
CA SER A 128 -10.53 -0.45 -20.18
C SER A 128 -11.58 -1.47 -20.63
N VAL A 129 -12.62 -1.00 -21.31
CA VAL A 129 -13.56 -1.87 -22.07
C VAL A 129 -13.20 -1.95 -23.56
N PHE A 130 -12.12 -1.28 -24.00
CA PHE A 130 -11.60 -1.32 -25.37
C PHE A 130 -10.10 -1.67 -25.38
N GLU A 131 -9.76 -2.86 -25.86
CA GLU A 131 -8.38 -3.30 -26.07
C GLU A 131 -7.63 -2.42 -27.07
N THR A 132 -8.30 -1.94 -28.12
CA THR A 132 -7.70 -1.04 -29.13
C THR A 132 -7.13 0.23 -28.49
N ARG A 133 -7.84 0.83 -27.52
CA ARG A 133 -7.36 2.00 -26.78
C ARG A 133 -6.10 1.69 -25.98
N VAL A 134 -6.01 0.49 -25.41
CA VAL A 134 -4.83 0.04 -24.66
C VAL A 134 -3.65 -0.21 -25.61
N ASN A 135 -3.90 -0.78 -26.78
CA ASN A 135 -2.88 -0.97 -27.81
C ASN A 135 -2.30 0.37 -28.31
N GLU A 136 -3.16 1.36 -28.59
CA GLU A 136 -2.74 2.71 -28.97
C GLU A 136 -1.92 3.38 -27.85
N PHE A 137 -2.36 3.23 -26.59
CA PHE A 137 -1.61 3.70 -25.43
C PHE A 137 -0.22 3.06 -25.34
N MET A 138 -0.14 1.73 -25.47
CA MET A 138 1.12 0.97 -25.45
C MET A 138 2.07 1.43 -26.56
N ALA A 139 1.57 1.63 -27.78
CA ALA A 139 2.37 2.17 -28.87
C ALA A 139 2.94 3.57 -28.54
N GLY A 140 2.12 4.43 -27.93
CA GLY A 140 2.52 5.79 -27.55
C GLY A 140 3.58 5.88 -26.44
N ILE A 141 3.74 4.84 -25.62
CA ILE A 141 4.71 4.83 -24.51
C ILE A 141 5.94 3.96 -24.78
N THR A 142 5.91 3.06 -25.78
CA THR A 142 7.00 2.12 -26.09
C THR A 142 8.03 2.70 -27.06
N ASP A 143 7.61 3.59 -27.97
CA ASP A 143 8.48 4.18 -28.99
C ASP A 143 9.32 5.34 -28.42
N SER A 144 10.32 4.99 -27.59
CA SER A 144 11.21 5.98 -26.99
C SER A 144 12.58 5.40 -26.61
N PRO A 145 13.68 6.14 -26.85
CA PRO A 145 15.03 5.70 -26.45
C PRO A 145 15.22 5.63 -24.94
N VAL A 146 14.33 6.24 -24.14
CA VAL A 146 14.40 6.14 -22.67
C VAL A 146 13.85 4.82 -22.14
N VAL A 147 13.13 4.05 -22.96
CA VAL A 147 12.48 2.79 -22.56
C VAL A 147 13.37 1.61 -22.93
N ALA A 148 13.77 0.83 -21.93
CA ALA A 148 14.53 -0.41 -22.13
C ALA A 148 13.63 -1.61 -22.40
N SER A 149 12.55 -1.73 -21.63
CA SER A 149 11.60 -2.83 -21.75
C SER A 149 10.24 -2.45 -21.23
N VAL A 150 9.23 -3.13 -21.76
CA VAL A 150 7.84 -3.03 -21.29
C VAL A 150 7.31 -4.42 -20.98
N SER A 151 6.66 -4.57 -19.84
CA SER A 151 5.91 -5.76 -19.46
C SER A 151 4.41 -5.45 -19.48
N LEU A 152 3.60 -6.46 -19.77
CA LEU A 152 2.15 -6.37 -19.77
C LEU A 152 1.60 -7.57 -19.02
N GLU A 153 0.88 -7.30 -17.94
CA GLU A 153 0.10 -8.30 -17.23
C GLU A 153 -1.38 -7.95 -17.34
N HIS A 154 -2.17 -8.93 -17.75
CA HIS A 154 -3.59 -8.77 -18.05
C HIS A 154 -4.44 -9.46 -16.98
N GLY A 155 -5.55 -8.84 -16.61
CA GLY A 155 -6.53 -9.41 -15.70
C GLY A 155 -7.95 -9.01 -16.08
N TYR A 156 -8.92 -9.68 -15.47
CA TYR A 156 -10.33 -9.57 -15.84
C TYR A 156 -11.21 -9.22 -14.64
N GLN A 157 -12.32 -8.54 -14.90
CA GLN A 157 -13.38 -8.32 -13.92
C GLN A 157 -14.40 -9.46 -13.94
N ARG A 158 -15.10 -9.64 -12.83
CA ARG A 158 -16.22 -10.59 -12.72
C ARG A 158 -17.45 -9.94 -12.17
N SER A 159 -18.60 -10.25 -12.77
CA SER A 159 -19.90 -9.77 -12.32
C SER A 159 -20.36 -10.42 -11.02
N ASP A 160 -19.87 -11.63 -10.71
CA ASP A 160 -20.24 -12.37 -9.51
C ASP A 160 -19.40 -11.97 -8.28
N GLY A 161 -18.39 -11.10 -8.43
CA GLY A 161 -17.53 -10.63 -7.36
C GLY A 161 -16.71 -11.72 -6.67
N THR A 162 -16.48 -12.87 -7.32
CA THR A 162 -15.65 -13.94 -6.75
C THR A 162 -14.17 -13.76 -7.08
N GLU A 163 -13.28 -14.37 -6.31
CA GLU A 163 -11.86 -14.60 -6.65
C GLU A 163 -11.67 -16.05 -7.20
N PRO A 164 -10.51 -16.46 -7.76
CA PRO A 164 -10.35 -17.77 -8.42
C PRO A 164 -10.57 -19.03 -7.57
N PHE A 165 -10.50 -18.96 -6.24
CA PHE A 165 -10.95 -20.03 -5.34
C PHE A 165 -12.47 -20.09 -5.17
N GLY A 166 -13.20 -19.09 -5.70
CA GLY A 166 -14.65 -19.04 -5.74
C GLY A 166 -15.30 -18.32 -4.57
N TYR A 167 -14.53 -17.59 -3.75
CA TYR A 167 -15.03 -16.79 -2.62
C TYR A 167 -15.27 -15.35 -3.02
N LYS A 168 -16.18 -14.66 -2.34
CA LYS A 168 -16.39 -13.23 -2.54
C LYS A 168 -15.15 -12.43 -2.13
N ASP A 169 -14.66 -11.57 -3.01
CA ASP A 169 -13.56 -10.65 -2.71
C ASP A 169 -14.05 -9.19 -2.68
N GLY A 170 -13.45 -8.39 -1.81
CA GLY A 170 -13.75 -6.97 -1.66
C GLY A 170 -14.90 -6.64 -0.69
N LEU A 171 -15.44 -7.64 0.04
CA LEU A 171 -16.56 -7.45 0.97
C LEU A 171 -16.32 -6.34 2.02
N ARG A 172 -15.16 -6.37 2.67
CA ARG A 172 -14.69 -5.30 3.58
C ARG A 172 -13.54 -4.53 2.96
N ASN A 173 -13.73 -4.02 1.76
CA ASN A 173 -12.84 -3.00 1.23
C ASN A 173 -13.11 -1.66 1.93
N VAL A 174 -12.40 -0.58 1.61
CA VAL A 174 -12.68 0.73 2.21
C VAL A 174 -14.06 1.24 1.79
N GLU A 175 -14.87 1.67 2.77
CA GLU A 175 -16.19 2.25 2.54
C GLU A 175 -16.12 3.50 1.65
N PRO A 176 -17.09 3.73 0.75
CA PRO A 176 -17.11 4.89 -0.14
C PRO A 176 -16.88 6.23 0.56
N SER A 177 -17.47 6.43 1.75
CA SER A 177 -17.35 7.64 2.57
C SER A 177 -15.93 7.88 3.11
N ARG A 178 -15.15 6.82 3.32
CA ARG A 178 -13.81 6.86 3.91
C ARG A 178 -12.68 6.78 2.88
N ARG A 179 -12.97 6.33 1.65
CA ARG A 179 -11.97 6.09 0.59
C ARG A 179 -11.02 7.26 0.39
N SER A 180 -11.53 8.49 0.27
CA SER A 180 -10.68 9.65 0.01
C SER A 180 -9.62 9.84 1.09
N ARG A 181 -9.97 9.57 2.36
CA ARG A 181 -9.09 9.72 3.52
C ARG A 181 -8.03 8.61 3.60
N VAL A 182 -8.42 7.38 3.28
CA VAL A 182 -7.52 6.22 3.35
C VAL A 182 -6.58 6.16 2.14
N VAL A 183 -7.08 6.53 0.96
CA VAL A 183 -6.37 6.35 -0.31
C VAL A 183 -5.38 7.47 -0.56
N TYR A 184 -5.79 8.73 -0.40
CA TYR A 184 -4.96 9.86 -0.79
C TYR A 184 -4.25 10.48 0.42
N ILE A 185 -3.06 11.01 0.16
CA ILE A 185 -2.29 11.82 1.11
C ILE A 185 -3.04 13.12 1.37
N HIS A 186 -3.18 13.48 2.65
CA HIS A 186 -3.68 14.79 3.12
C HIS A 186 -2.66 15.40 4.08
N THR A 187 -1.80 16.27 3.55
CA THR A 187 -0.68 16.92 4.27
C THR A 187 -1.16 17.95 5.29
N ASP A 188 -2.37 18.49 5.12
CA ASP A 188 -3.01 19.36 6.09
C ASP A 188 -3.66 18.60 7.26
N ARG A 189 -3.68 17.26 7.22
CA ARG A 189 -4.40 16.40 8.16
C ARG A 189 -3.62 15.16 8.59
N ASP A 190 -3.84 14.03 7.91
CA ASP A 190 -3.46 12.69 8.38
C ASP A 190 -1.99 12.33 8.01
N GLN A 191 -1.44 12.96 6.98
CA GLN A 191 -0.05 12.75 6.50
C GLN A 191 0.78 14.04 6.53
N PRO A 192 0.90 14.71 7.67
CA PRO A 192 1.50 16.03 7.73
C PRO A 192 3.03 16.05 7.60
N ASP A 193 3.67 14.89 7.58
CA ASP A 193 5.09 14.64 7.34
C ASP A 193 5.42 14.43 5.85
N GLU A 194 4.42 14.20 5.01
CA GLU A 194 4.62 14.09 3.57
C GLU A 194 4.93 15.46 2.95
N PRO A 195 5.81 15.54 1.93
CA PRO A 195 6.04 16.78 1.21
C PRO A 195 4.74 17.37 0.70
N ALA A 196 4.55 18.69 0.84
CA ALA A 196 3.31 19.38 0.48
C ALA A 196 2.83 19.06 -0.95
N TRP A 197 3.77 18.83 -1.87
CA TRP A 197 3.44 18.53 -3.26
C TRP A 197 2.83 17.15 -3.50
N THR A 198 2.97 16.23 -2.56
CA THR A 198 2.38 14.88 -2.65
C THR A 198 0.92 14.85 -2.22
N ASP A 199 0.38 15.97 -1.71
CA ASP A 199 -1.02 16.09 -1.31
C ASP A 199 -1.97 15.72 -2.45
N GLY A 200 -2.90 14.79 -2.20
CA GLY A 200 -3.76 14.19 -3.22
C GLY A 200 -3.13 13.02 -3.99
N GLY A 201 -1.84 12.75 -3.83
CA GLY A 201 -1.16 11.55 -4.32
C GLY A 201 -1.52 10.29 -3.50
N THR A 202 -1.02 9.13 -3.90
CA THR A 202 -1.24 7.86 -3.19
C THR A 202 -0.09 6.88 -3.44
N TYR A 203 0.07 5.88 -2.58
CA TYR A 203 0.97 4.76 -2.82
C TYR A 203 0.20 3.59 -3.41
N MET A 204 0.73 3.03 -4.50
CA MET A 204 0.21 1.83 -5.16
C MET A 204 1.13 0.65 -4.84
N VAL A 205 0.55 -0.45 -4.38
CA VAL A 205 1.26 -1.72 -4.17
C VAL A 205 0.70 -2.75 -5.14
N LEU A 206 1.58 -3.47 -5.84
CA LEU A 206 1.23 -4.61 -6.70
C LEU A 206 1.91 -5.86 -6.16
N ILE A 207 1.18 -6.98 -6.09
CA ILE A 207 1.72 -8.32 -5.86
C ILE A 207 1.05 -9.30 -6.82
N LYS A 208 1.83 -10.01 -7.63
CA LYS A 208 1.32 -11.11 -8.45
C LYS A 208 1.35 -12.41 -7.67
N ILE A 209 0.17 -12.99 -7.46
CA ILE A 209 -0.04 -14.18 -6.66
C ILE A 209 -0.63 -15.25 -7.56
N ASP A 210 0.16 -16.28 -7.88
CA ASP A 210 -0.36 -17.51 -8.47
C ASP A 210 -1.19 -18.22 -7.39
N GLN A 211 -2.44 -18.56 -7.70
CA GLN A 211 -3.30 -19.38 -6.86
C GLN A 211 -3.35 -20.80 -7.43
N LYS A 212 -3.54 -21.80 -6.56
CA LYS A 212 -3.65 -23.21 -6.97
C LYS A 212 -5.07 -23.76 -6.77
N PRO A 213 -6.08 -23.37 -7.59
CA PRO A 213 -7.46 -23.79 -7.41
C PRO A 213 -7.67 -25.30 -7.31
N ALA A 214 -6.87 -26.10 -8.02
CA ALA A 214 -6.94 -27.56 -7.92
C ALA A 214 -6.55 -28.08 -6.53
N VAL A 215 -5.49 -27.54 -5.93
CA VAL A 215 -5.04 -27.88 -4.56
C VAL A 215 -6.08 -27.41 -3.55
N PHE A 216 -6.58 -26.19 -3.69
CA PHE A 216 -7.61 -25.64 -2.82
C PHE A 216 -8.93 -26.44 -2.88
N LYS A 217 -9.35 -26.85 -4.09
CA LYS A 217 -10.53 -27.70 -4.30
C LYS A 217 -10.34 -29.11 -3.72
N ALA A 218 -9.11 -29.62 -3.67
CA ALA A 218 -8.79 -30.93 -3.10
C ALA A 218 -8.79 -30.95 -1.56
N LEU A 219 -8.96 -29.80 -0.89
CA LEU A 219 -9.20 -29.78 0.55
C LEU A 219 -10.46 -30.60 0.91
N PRO A 220 -10.50 -31.26 2.09
CA PRO A 220 -11.47 -32.33 2.38
C PRO A 220 -12.94 -31.97 2.16
N ASP A 221 -13.34 -30.75 2.55
CA ASP A 221 -14.71 -30.27 2.45
C ASP A 221 -14.77 -28.72 2.40
N ASP A 222 -15.99 -28.18 2.32
CA ASP A 222 -16.20 -26.73 2.31
C ASP A 222 -15.79 -26.10 3.64
N ALA A 223 -15.93 -26.79 4.77
CA ALA A 223 -15.53 -26.28 6.07
C ALA A 223 -14.00 -26.06 6.15
N ALA A 224 -13.20 -26.94 5.55
CA ALA A 224 -11.75 -26.79 5.45
C ALA A 224 -11.35 -25.59 4.57
N ARG A 225 -12.06 -25.38 3.44
CA ARG A 225 -11.84 -24.22 2.56
C ARG A 225 -12.26 -22.91 3.23
N ASP A 226 -13.43 -22.91 3.84
CA ASP A 226 -13.98 -21.79 4.61
C ASP A 226 -13.03 -21.40 5.75
N SER A 227 -12.45 -22.39 6.44
CA SER A 227 -11.45 -22.21 7.51
C SER A 227 -10.15 -21.54 7.04
N VAL A 228 -9.73 -21.77 5.79
CA VAL A 228 -8.59 -21.07 5.20
C VAL A 228 -8.93 -19.59 4.98
N ILE A 229 -10.11 -19.30 4.45
CA ILE A 229 -10.52 -17.94 4.09
C ILE A 229 -10.98 -17.14 5.31
N GLY A 230 -11.67 -17.76 6.26
CA GLY A 230 -12.35 -17.10 7.39
C GLY A 230 -13.77 -16.63 7.07
N ARG A 231 -14.33 -17.07 5.93
CA ARG A 231 -15.71 -16.79 5.51
C ARG A 231 -16.30 -17.99 4.79
N THR A 232 -17.63 -18.07 4.79
CA THR A 232 -18.36 -18.95 3.87
C THR A 232 -18.19 -18.46 2.44
N LYS A 233 -18.44 -19.34 1.47
CA LYS A 233 -18.45 -18.97 0.04
C LYS A 233 -19.41 -17.82 -0.30
N ALA A 234 -20.51 -17.69 0.45
CA ALA A 234 -21.47 -16.60 0.30
C ALA A 234 -20.95 -15.26 0.83
N GLY A 235 -19.87 -15.28 1.63
CA GLY A 235 -19.24 -14.09 2.18
C GLY A 235 -19.53 -13.84 3.66
N THR A 236 -20.24 -14.72 4.37
CA THR A 236 -20.52 -14.57 5.80
C THR A 236 -19.31 -14.97 6.64
N ARG A 237 -18.94 -14.18 7.65
CA ARG A 237 -17.87 -14.56 8.59
C ARG A 237 -18.25 -15.83 9.37
N LEU A 238 -17.29 -16.71 9.66
CA LEU A 238 -17.59 -18.06 10.16
C LEU A 238 -18.25 -18.09 11.56
N ASP A 239 -17.94 -17.14 12.43
CA ASP A 239 -18.58 -16.94 13.74
C ASP A 239 -19.94 -16.23 13.64
N MET A 240 -20.37 -15.87 12.43
CA MET A 240 -21.60 -15.11 12.16
C MET A 240 -22.56 -15.82 11.20
N VAL A 241 -22.37 -17.12 10.97
CA VAL A 241 -23.29 -17.90 10.13
C VAL A 241 -24.71 -17.85 10.74
N GLY A 242 -25.69 -17.52 9.90
CA GLY A 242 -27.08 -17.28 10.32
C GLY A 242 -27.38 -15.86 10.79
N GLN A 243 -26.37 -14.97 10.81
CA GLN A 243 -26.54 -13.55 11.08
C GLN A 243 -26.40 -12.76 9.78
N GLU A 244 -27.32 -11.83 9.53
CA GLU A 244 -27.24 -10.89 8.41
C GLU A 244 -26.55 -9.61 8.86
N VAL A 245 -25.21 -9.62 8.90
CA VAL A 245 -24.41 -8.45 9.28
C VAL A 245 -23.60 -7.98 8.09
N ASP A 246 -23.65 -6.67 7.84
CA ASP A 246 -22.82 -6.00 6.85
C ASP A 246 -21.32 -6.20 7.19
N PRO A 247 -20.49 -6.71 6.26
CA PRO A 247 -19.05 -6.88 6.46
C PRO A 247 -18.30 -5.66 6.99
N HIS A 248 -18.79 -4.43 6.73
CA HIS A 248 -18.20 -3.20 7.25
C HIS A 248 -18.51 -2.96 8.73
N HIS A 249 -19.61 -3.52 9.24
CA HIS A 249 -20.12 -3.33 10.60
C HIS A 249 -19.97 -4.60 11.46
N GLU A 250 -19.21 -5.59 11.00
CA GLU A 250 -18.91 -6.78 11.79
C GLU A 250 -18.17 -6.41 13.08
N PRO A 251 -18.59 -6.92 14.25
CA PRO A 251 -17.95 -6.64 15.51
C PRO A 251 -16.55 -7.27 15.60
N ALA A 252 -15.83 -6.99 16.70
CA ALA A 252 -14.64 -7.76 17.07
C ALA A 252 -14.90 -9.26 16.98
N GLU A 253 -13.95 -10.03 16.45
CA GLU A 253 -14.11 -11.48 16.31
C GLU A 253 -14.17 -12.16 17.68
N VAL A 254 -15.16 -13.04 17.85
CA VAL A 254 -15.36 -13.82 19.08
C VAL A 254 -15.43 -15.30 18.69
N GLY A 255 -14.45 -16.11 19.08
CA GLY A 255 -14.50 -17.56 18.89
C GLY A 255 -14.13 -18.07 17.49
N ALA A 256 -15.01 -18.89 16.90
CA ALA A 256 -14.73 -20.11 16.11
C ALA A 256 -13.91 -19.99 14.81
N ALA A 257 -13.68 -18.80 14.26
CA ALA A 257 -12.84 -18.67 13.05
C ALA A 257 -11.37 -19.01 13.39
N PRO A 258 -10.68 -19.86 12.60
CA PRO A 258 -9.28 -20.17 12.86
C PRO A 258 -8.42 -18.91 12.98
N ALA A 259 -7.52 -18.85 13.97
CA ALA A 259 -6.69 -17.68 14.22
C ALA A 259 -5.81 -17.29 13.02
N ASN A 260 -5.48 -18.26 12.16
CA ASN A 260 -4.73 -18.04 10.93
C ASN A 260 -5.58 -17.93 9.65
N ALA A 261 -6.90 -17.87 9.77
CA ALA A 261 -7.77 -17.65 8.63
C ALA A 261 -7.48 -16.30 7.98
N HIS A 262 -7.61 -16.23 6.65
CA HIS A 262 -7.15 -15.08 5.90
C HIS A 262 -7.81 -13.76 6.32
N VAL A 263 -9.14 -13.72 6.40
CA VAL A 263 -9.88 -12.52 6.79
C VAL A 263 -9.55 -12.05 8.21
N ARG A 264 -9.29 -13.00 9.13
CA ARG A 264 -8.94 -12.75 10.53
C ARG A 264 -7.59 -12.07 10.67
N LYS A 265 -6.62 -12.48 9.85
CA LYS A 265 -5.28 -11.87 9.81
C LYS A 265 -5.22 -10.60 8.94
N ALA A 266 -5.88 -10.57 7.78
CA ALA A 266 -5.80 -9.45 6.83
C ALA A 266 -6.47 -8.17 7.34
N GLY A 267 -7.47 -8.30 8.21
CA GLY A 267 -8.22 -7.17 8.75
C GLY A 267 -8.77 -7.49 10.13
N PRO A 268 -7.94 -7.75 11.14
CA PRO A 268 -8.38 -7.92 12.51
C PRO A 268 -9.32 -6.76 12.92
N ARG A 269 -10.44 -7.11 13.56
CA ARG A 269 -11.49 -6.14 13.93
C ARG A 269 -11.16 -5.41 15.24
N GLY A 270 -11.74 -4.23 15.45
CA GLY A 270 -11.63 -3.49 16.70
C GLY A 270 -10.43 -2.54 16.70
N LYS A 271 -9.45 -2.75 17.60
CA LYS A 271 -8.33 -1.81 17.79
C LYS A 271 -7.43 -1.60 16.55
N HIS A 272 -7.53 -2.49 15.57
CA HIS A 272 -6.74 -2.47 14.33
C HIS A 272 -7.48 -1.86 13.13
N ASP A 273 -8.71 -1.38 13.31
CA ASP A 273 -9.46 -0.66 12.28
C ASP A 273 -8.87 0.75 11.99
N ASP A 274 -7.76 1.10 12.65
CA ASP A 274 -6.89 2.24 12.38
C ASP A 274 -5.99 2.05 11.15
N THR A 275 -5.90 0.83 10.62
CA THR A 275 -5.07 0.48 9.48
C THR A 275 -5.92 -0.16 8.39
N GLU A 276 -6.01 0.54 7.26
CA GLU A 276 -6.81 0.15 6.11
C GLU A 276 -6.03 0.35 4.82
N ILE A 277 -6.32 -0.50 3.83
CA ILE A 277 -5.83 -0.37 2.46
C ILE A 277 -7.01 -0.51 1.50
N PHE A 278 -7.03 0.27 0.41
CA PHE A 278 -8.06 0.14 -0.61
C PHE A 278 -7.63 -0.86 -1.68
N ARG A 279 -8.28 -2.02 -1.73
CA ARG A 279 -7.90 -3.13 -2.63
C ARG A 279 -8.58 -3.01 -3.99
N ARG A 280 -7.83 -3.27 -5.05
CA ARG A 280 -8.21 -3.17 -6.47
C ARG A 280 -7.56 -4.26 -7.32
N GLY A 281 -7.41 -5.46 -6.76
CA GLY A 281 -6.79 -6.57 -7.46
C GLY A 281 -7.58 -7.06 -8.69
N LEU A 282 -6.87 -7.69 -9.61
CA LEU A 282 -7.41 -8.27 -10.83
C LEU A 282 -7.09 -9.76 -10.92
N PRO A 283 -8.10 -10.64 -10.95
CA PRO A 283 -7.90 -12.03 -11.32
C PRO A 283 -7.21 -12.17 -12.67
N PHE A 284 -6.39 -13.21 -12.84
CA PHE A 284 -5.78 -13.55 -14.13
C PHE A 284 -5.84 -15.04 -14.40
N MET A 285 -5.73 -15.37 -15.68
CA MET A 285 -5.59 -16.71 -16.20
C MET A 285 -4.72 -16.64 -17.44
N GLU A 286 -3.60 -17.35 -17.44
CA GLU A 286 -2.62 -17.36 -18.52
C GLU A 286 -1.98 -18.73 -18.65
N VAL A 287 -1.32 -19.00 -19.77
CA VAL A 287 -0.50 -20.21 -19.95
C VAL A 287 0.96 -19.82 -19.80
N ARG A 288 1.67 -20.46 -18.86
CA ARG A 288 3.11 -20.28 -18.62
C ARG A 288 3.77 -21.65 -18.66
N ASP A 289 4.79 -21.81 -19.51
CA ASP A 289 5.54 -23.07 -19.67
C ASP A 289 4.65 -24.30 -19.93
N GLY A 290 3.58 -24.11 -20.73
CA GLY A 290 2.62 -25.17 -21.06
C GLY A 290 1.65 -25.52 -19.91
N GLN A 291 1.68 -24.80 -18.79
CA GLN A 291 0.77 -24.98 -17.66
C GLN A 291 -0.16 -23.78 -17.51
N LEU A 292 -1.40 -24.05 -17.08
CA LEU A 292 -2.36 -23.01 -16.75
C LEU A 292 -1.96 -22.36 -15.41
N ALA A 293 -1.61 -21.08 -15.45
CA ALA A 293 -1.44 -20.24 -14.28
C ALA A 293 -2.73 -19.42 -14.07
N VAL A 294 -3.26 -19.48 -12.85
CA VAL A 294 -4.45 -18.72 -12.44
C VAL A 294 -4.08 -18.01 -11.15
N GLY A 295 -4.61 -16.82 -10.93
CA GLY A 295 -4.33 -16.13 -9.68
C GLY A 295 -4.93 -14.76 -9.57
N LEU A 296 -4.32 -13.97 -8.68
CA LEU A 296 -4.69 -12.60 -8.41
C LEU A 296 -3.48 -11.69 -8.57
N GLN A 297 -3.58 -10.69 -9.42
CA GLN A 297 -2.72 -9.51 -9.38
C GLN A 297 -3.30 -8.60 -8.30
N PHE A 298 -2.88 -8.82 -7.05
CA PHE A 298 -3.28 -7.98 -5.94
C PHE A 298 -2.77 -6.56 -6.18
N CYS A 299 -3.67 -5.59 -6.07
CA CYS A 299 -3.31 -4.19 -6.10
C CYS A 299 -3.99 -3.46 -4.95
N SER A 300 -3.28 -2.55 -4.29
CA SER A 300 -3.86 -1.67 -3.29
C SER A 300 -3.37 -0.24 -3.42
N PHE A 301 -4.21 0.68 -2.93
CA PHE A 301 -3.92 2.09 -2.81
C PHE A 301 -4.10 2.54 -1.37
N GLN A 302 -3.16 3.35 -0.89
CA GLN A 302 -3.16 3.84 0.48
C GLN A 302 -2.33 5.13 0.60
N ALA A 303 -2.68 5.99 1.55
CA ALA A 303 -1.97 7.24 1.80
C ALA A 303 -0.59 7.02 2.44
N ASN A 304 -0.35 5.85 3.02
CA ASN A 304 0.93 5.50 3.64
C ASN A 304 1.27 4.02 3.39
N PRO A 305 2.44 3.67 2.82
CA PRO A 305 2.81 2.28 2.57
C PRO A 305 3.00 1.45 3.85
N ALA A 306 3.22 2.07 5.02
CA ALA A 306 3.27 1.35 6.28
C ALA A 306 1.94 0.66 6.64
N GLN A 307 0.81 1.11 6.07
CA GLN A 307 -0.46 0.41 6.21
C GLN A 307 -0.44 -0.96 5.52
N PHE A 308 0.17 -1.03 4.34
CA PHE A 308 0.37 -2.30 3.64
C PHE A 308 1.37 -3.19 4.39
N ASP A 309 2.48 -2.64 4.89
CA ASP A 309 3.46 -3.38 5.69
C ASP A 309 2.84 -4.01 6.95
N ALA A 310 2.00 -3.27 7.67
CA ALA A 310 1.30 -3.84 8.82
C ALA A 310 0.37 -4.99 8.42
N VAL A 311 -0.47 -4.80 7.40
CA VAL A 311 -1.37 -5.84 6.92
C VAL A 311 -0.59 -7.07 6.48
N PHE A 312 0.38 -6.89 5.61
CA PHE A 312 1.06 -8.00 4.97
C PHE A 312 2.10 -8.64 5.89
N ASN A 313 3.03 -7.86 6.42
CA ASN A 313 4.16 -8.41 7.14
C ASN A 313 3.88 -8.63 8.63
N ASP A 314 3.19 -7.69 9.30
CA ASP A 314 2.96 -7.79 10.74
C ASP A 314 1.73 -8.62 11.11
N TRP A 315 0.78 -8.76 10.19
CA TRP A 315 -0.40 -9.60 10.39
C TRP A 315 -0.31 -10.89 9.58
N LEU A 316 -0.41 -10.85 8.25
CA LEU A 316 -0.49 -12.07 7.42
C LEU A 316 0.74 -12.97 7.56
N MET A 317 1.94 -12.41 7.49
CA MET A 317 3.19 -13.20 7.55
C MET A 317 3.69 -13.45 8.97
N ASN A 318 3.02 -12.89 9.99
CA ASN A 318 3.46 -13.03 11.38
C ASN A 318 2.81 -14.26 12.04
N PRO A 319 3.59 -15.26 12.46
CA PRO A 319 3.04 -16.46 13.10
C PRO A 319 2.47 -16.19 14.49
N LEU A 320 2.86 -15.09 15.15
CA LEU A 320 2.43 -14.72 16.50
C LEU A 320 1.21 -13.80 16.52
N PHE A 321 0.69 -13.42 15.35
CA PHE A 321 -0.48 -12.56 15.20
C PHE A 321 -1.71 -13.35 14.72
N PRO A 322 -2.92 -13.11 15.25
CA PRO A 322 -3.19 -12.31 16.44
C PRO A 322 -2.75 -13.03 17.71
N GLN A 323 -2.49 -12.29 18.79
CA GLN A 323 -2.28 -12.93 20.09
C GLN A 323 -3.55 -13.68 20.50
N THR A 324 -3.37 -14.93 20.93
CA THR A 324 -4.45 -15.78 21.43
C THR A 324 -4.49 -15.72 22.95
N THR A 325 -5.69 -15.82 23.53
CA THR A 325 -5.87 -15.76 24.99
C THR A 325 -5.32 -16.99 25.71
N ASP A 326 -5.20 -18.12 25.00
CA ASP A 326 -4.67 -19.38 25.51
C ASP A 326 -3.16 -19.56 25.26
N GLY A 327 -2.50 -18.57 24.65
CA GLY A 327 -1.08 -18.61 24.32
C GLY A 327 -0.71 -19.51 23.15
N SER A 328 -1.69 -20.08 22.44
CA SER A 328 -1.45 -20.83 21.21
C SER A 328 -0.86 -19.94 20.11
N VAL A 329 0.02 -20.49 19.28
CA VAL A 329 0.60 -19.77 18.14
C VAL A 329 -0.33 -19.94 16.93
N PRO A 330 -0.94 -18.86 16.40
CA PRO A 330 -1.81 -18.94 15.22
C PRO A 330 -1.14 -19.58 14.00
N GLY A 331 0.15 -19.27 13.80
CA GLY A 331 0.86 -19.53 12.55
C GLY A 331 0.60 -18.43 11.53
N ILE A 332 1.32 -18.47 10.40
CA ILE A 332 1.13 -17.52 9.32
C ILE A 332 -0.22 -17.74 8.63
N ASP A 333 -0.64 -16.75 7.84
CA ASP A 333 -1.86 -16.81 7.05
C ASP A 333 -2.01 -18.11 6.27
N ALA A 334 -3.18 -18.74 6.39
CA ALA A 334 -3.45 -20.05 5.81
C ALA A 334 -3.42 -20.07 4.27
N LEU A 335 -3.63 -18.94 3.56
CA LEU A 335 -3.45 -18.87 2.11
C LEU A 335 -1.98 -18.76 1.71
N LEU A 336 -1.19 -18.05 2.53
CA LEU A 336 0.23 -17.79 2.29
C LEU A 336 1.15 -18.85 2.91
N ASP A 337 0.61 -19.79 3.68
CA ASP A 337 1.35 -20.88 4.32
C ASP A 337 1.99 -21.83 3.29
N PRO A 338 3.33 -21.87 3.17
CA PRO A 338 4.01 -22.72 2.19
C PRO A 338 3.69 -24.20 2.36
N SER A 339 3.40 -24.65 3.60
CA SER A 339 3.07 -26.05 3.89
C SER A 339 1.74 -26.48 3.25
N ARG A 340 0.84 -25.53 2.99
CA ARG A 340 -0.44 -25.77 2.33
C ARG A 340 -0.35 -25.61 0.81
N SER A 341 0.67 -24.88 0.34
CA SER A 341 0.95 -24.71 -1.09
C SER A 341 -0.25 -24.17 -1.89
N LEU A 342 -1.09 -23.34 -1.27
CA LEU A 342 -2.30 -22.79 -1.92
C LEU A 342 -2.00 -21.63 -2.85
N THR A 343 -0.99 -20.84 -2.52
CA THR A 343 -0.57 -19.68 -3.31
C THR A 343 0.95 -19.67 -3.49
N ASP A 344 1.41 -18.90 -4.46
CA ASP A 344 2.82 -18.60 -4.68
C ASP A 344 2.99 -17.16 -5.18
N ILE A 345 3.80 -16.37 -4.49
CA ILE A 345 4.02 -14.97 -4.84
C ILE A 345 5.17 -14.89 -5.83
N LYS A 346 4.89 -14.34 -7.02
CA LYS A 346 5.88 -14.28 -8.11
C LYS A 346 6.75 -13.04 -8.02
N HIS A 347 6.12 -11.88 -7.89
CA HIS A 347 6.80 -10.62 -7.72
C HIS A 347 5.86 -9.55 -7.16
N GLY A 348 6.42 -8.40 -6.78
CA GLY A 348 5.64 -7.23 -6.39
C GLY A 348 6.44 -5.94 -6.45
N GLY A 349 5.76 -4.81 -6.30
CA GLY A 349 6.41 -3.50 -6.24
C GLY A 349 5.57 -2.47 -5.50
N VAL A 350 6.23 -1.41 -5.02
CA VAL A 350 5.60 -0.24 -4.40
C VAL A 350 5.94 0.98 -5.24
N PHE A 351 4.91 1.72 -5.62
CA PHE A 351 4.98 2.86 -6.52
C PHE A 351 4.25 4.05 -5.92
N PHE A 352 4.66 5.27 -6.29
CA PHE A 352 3.98 6.49 -5.89
C PHE A 352 3.18 7.00 -7.07
N VAL A 353 1.88 7.25 -6.88
CA VAL A 353 1.00 7.84 -7.88
C VAL A 353 0.86 9.33 -7.55
N PRO A 354 1.43 10.23 -8.36
CA PRO A 354 1.42 11.65 -8.04
C PRO A 354 0.01 12.24 -8.12
N PRO A 355 -0.26 13.35 -7.41
CA PRO A 355 -1.51 14.07 -7.58
C PRO A 355 -1.69 14.54 -9.02
N TYR A 356 -2.93 14.82 -9.39
CA TYR A 356 -3.19 15.33 -10.72
C TYR A 356 -2.64 16.75 -10.88
N ASN A 357 -1.91 16.97 -11.97
CA ASN A 357 -1.49 18.28 -12.46
C ASN A 357 -1.98 18.47 -13.90
N GLU A 358 -2.55 19.63 -14.20
CA GLU A 358 -3.05 19.96 -15.55
C GLU A 358 -1.93 20.14 -16.58
N ASP A 359 -0.73 20.50 -16.14
CA ASP A 359 0.47 20.63 -16.99
C ASP A 359 1.16 19.28 -17.28
N GLY A 360 0.60 18.17 -16.78
CA GLY A 360 1.06 16.81 -17.05
C GLY A 360 1.93 16.19 -15.95
N LEU A 361 2.39 14.96 -16.20
CA LEU A 361 3.10 14.14 -15.21
C LEU A 361 4.42 14.75 -14.75
N LEU A 362 5.19 15.36 -15.66
CA LEU A 362 6.45 16.01 -15.28
C LEU A 362 6.20 17.11 -14.26
N ALA A 363 5.22 17.99 -14.50
CA ALA A 363 4.86 19.06 -13.57
C ALA A 363 4.32 18.53 -12.23
N ALA A 364 3.62 17.39 -12.24
CA ALA A 364 3.18 16.72 -11.02
C ALA A 364 4.37 16.19 -10.18
N LEU A 365 5.44 15.76 -10.83
CA LEU A 365 6.64 15.19 -10.19
C LEU A 365 7.70 16.24 -9.86
N THR A 366 7.74 17.36 -10.58
CA THR A 366 8.66 18.49 -10.32
C THR A 366 7.87 19.77 -10.04
N PRO A 367 7.08 19.79 -8.97
CA PRO A 367 6.31 20.96 -8.61
C PRO A 367 7.27 22.10 -8.23
N PRO A 368 6.89 23.36 -8.51
CA PRO A 368 7.72 24.49 -8.14
C PRO A 368 7.99 24.48 -6.64
N VAL A 369 9.25 24.73 -6.26
CA VAL A 369 9.65 24.84 -4.85
C VAL A 369 8.86 26.01 -4.25
N THR A 370 8.01 25.71 -3.27
CA THR A 370 7.29 26.73 -2.52
C THR A 370 8.31 27.60 -1.79
N GLN A 371 8.43 28.86 -2.21
CA GLN A 371 9.33 29.85 -1.61
C GLN A 371 8.72 30.38 -0.31
N GLY A 372 8.76 29.58 0.74
CA GLY A 372 8.50 30.03 2.10
C GLY A 372 9.46 29.30 3.03
N LYS A 373 10.18 30.02 3.87
CA LYS A 373 10.87 29.37 4.99
C LYS A 373 9.79 28.99 6.01
N PRO A 374 9.47 27.71 6.19
CA PRO A 374 8.54 27.31 7.22
C PRO A 374 9.11 27.75 8.57
N THR A 375 8.26 28.31 9.42
CA THR A 375 8.62 28.66 10.80
C THR A 375 8.40 27.50 11.75
N HIS A 376 7.60 26.50 11.31
CA HIS A 376 7.25 25.33 12.09
C HIS A 376 7.56 24.04 11.35
N ALA A 377 7.87 23.01 12.12
CA ALA A 377 8.14 21.65 11.69
C ALA A 377 7.17 20.67 12.35
N ARG A 378 6.86 19.59 11.64
CA ARG A 378 6.02 18.50 12.11
C ARG A 378 6.86 17.24 12.24
N LEU A 379 6.67 16.52 13.34
CA LEU A 379 7.41 15.29 13.62
C LEU A 379 6.51 14.08 13.40
N ALA A 380 6.96 13.16 12.54
CA ALA A 380 6.47 11.80 12.49
C ALA A 380 7.56 10.82 12.92
N VAL A 381 7.10 9.73 13.52
CA VAL A 381 7.92 8.60 13.95
C VAL A 381 7.45 7.37 13.20
N ASN A 382 8.38 6.60 12.65
CA ASN A 382 8.13 5.23 12.24
C ASN A 382 8.81 4.26 13.22
N LYS A 383 7.99 3.52 13.95
CA LYS A 383 8.43 2.54 14.93
C LYS A 383 8.77 1.22 14.26
N VAL A 384 9.98 0.75 14.55
CA VAL A 384 10.47 -0.58 14.20
C VAL A 384 10.93 -1.26 15.50
N VAL A 385 10.62 -2.54 15.63
CA VAL A 385 11.18 -3.37 16.69
C VAL A 385 12.07 -4.41 16.02
N LEU A 386 13.25 -4.63 16.58
CA LEU A 386 14.27 -5.53 16.07
C LEU A 386 14.48 -6.69 17.04
N ASP A 387 14.77 -7.85 16.50
CA ASP A 387 15.21 -9.01 17.25
C ASP A 387 16.68 -8.81 17.71
N PRO A 388 17.20 -9.70 18.58
CA PRO A 388 18.62 -9.79 18.94
C PRO A 388 19.64 -9.75 17.80
N ASN A 389 19.26 -10.14 16.58
CA ASN A 389 20.12 -10.23 15.41
C ASN A 389 19.98 -9.01 14.48
N GLY A 390 19.15 -8.03 14.83
CA GLY A 390 18.88 -6.85 14.02
C GLY A 390 17.86 -7.07 12.90
N ASN A 391 17.16 -8.20 12.87
CA ASN A 391 16.04 -8.42 11.96
C ASN A 391 14.77 -7.78 12.52
N GLN A 392 13.83 -7.38 11.66
CA GLN A 392 12.55 -6.86 12.14
C GLN A 392 11.77 -7.92 12.94
N ALA A 393 11.53 -7.61 14.21
CA ALA A 393 10.66 -8.38 15.09
C ALA A 393 9.20 -8.01 14.81
N ARG A 394 8.40 -9.02 14.47
CA ARG A 394 6.96 -8.87 14.16
C ARG A 394 6.13 -8.87 15.45
N VAL A 395 6.19 -7.77 16.19
CA VAL A 395 5.41 -7.55 17.43
C VAL A 395 4.35 -6.46 17.22
N GLU A 396 3.42 -6.34 18.16
CA GLU A 396 2.46 -5.23 18.18
C GLU A 396 3.20 -3.88 18.15
N ARG A 397 2.85 -3.04 17.17
CA ARG A 397 3.43 -1.70 16.99
C ARG A 397 2.46 -0.58 17.37
N SER A 398 1.19 -0.88 17.58
CA SER A 398 0.22 0.11 18.08
C SER A 398 0.47 0.39 19.57
N GLY A 399 0.51 1.67 19.94
CA GLY A 399 0.53 2.10 21.34
C GLY A 399 1.90 2.37 21.96
N PHE A 400 3.00 2.42 21.19
CA PHE A 400 4.24 3.02 21.71
C PHE A 400 4.01 4.51 21.95
N ALA A 401 4.32 4.98 23.14
CA ALA A 401 4.02 6.33 23.58
C ALA A 401 5.26 7.20 23.56
N PHE A 402 5.14 8.42 23.03
CA PHE A 402 6.22 9.37 22.87
C PHE A 402 5.87 10.75 23.42
N ARG A 403 6.91 11.53 23.72
CA ARG A 403 6.83 12.99 23.93
C ARG A 403 8.07 13.68 23.38
N VAL A 404 7.97 14.97 23.10
CA VAL A 404 9.11 15.81 22.66
C VAL A 404 9.49 16.78 23.78
N ILE A 405 10.79 16.92 24.02
CA ILE A 405 11.37 17.95 24.91
C ILE A 405 12.36 18.82 24.13
N ARG A 406 12.59 20.04 24.59
CA ARG A 406 13.71 20.88 24.15
C ARG A 406 15.03 20.35 24.71
N GLU A 407 16.14 20.82 24.14
CA GLU A 407 17.48 20.49 24.61
C GLU A 407 17.70 20.78 26.11
N ASP A 408 17.07 21.84 26.63
CA ASP A 408 17.11 22.24 28.05
C ASP A 408 16.29 21.35 28.99
N GLY A 409 15.61 20.33 28.47
CA GLY A 409 14.76 19.42 29.25
C GLY A 409 13.29 19.83 29.34
N THR A 410 12.91 21.01 28.83
CA THR A 410 11.52 21.50 28.88
C THR A 410 10.63 20.69 27.95
N ALA A 411 9.54 20.12 28.48
CA ALA A 411 8.56 19.40 27.67
C ALA A 411 7.81 20.35 26.73
N ILE A 412 7.62 19.94 25.47
CA ILE A 412 6.75 20.64 24.53
C ILE A 412 5.31 20.29 24.88
N GLU A 413 4.50 21.30 25.19
CA GLU A 413 3.07 21.13 25.47
C GLU A 413 2.36 20.50 24.26
N GLY A 414 1.44 19.58 24.51
CA GLY A 414 0.73 18.88 23.44
C GLY A 414 1.57 17.89 22.62
N SER A 415 2.86 17.67 22.93
CA SER A 415 3.72 16.78 22.14
C SER A 415 3.57 15.28 22.45
N LYS A 416 2.58 14.88 23.25
CA LYS A 416 2.36 13.47 23.58
C LYS A 416 1.57 12.78 22.47
N PHE A 417 2.04 11.63 22.01
CA PHE A 417 1.36 10.84 20.98
C PHE A 417 1.68 9.35 21.09
N THR A 418 0.92 8.54 20.35
CA THR A 418 1.15 7.10 20.23
C THR A 418 1.23 6.67 18.78
N THR A 419 1.82 5.51 18.54
CA THR A 419 1.85 4.86 17.22
C THR A 419 0.56 4.11 16.93
N ALA A 420 0.13 4.11 15.67
CA ALA A 420 -0.94 3.26 15.15
C ALA A 420 -0.45 1.83 14.88
N SER A 421 -1.33 0.92 14.45
CA SER A 421 -0.94 -0.46 14.09
C SER A 421 0.12 -0.53 12.97
N SER A 422 0.21 0.51 12.13
CA SER A 422 1.28 0.68 11.14
C SER A 422 2.66 1.03 11.72
N GLY A 423 2.77 1.22 13.04
CA GLY A 423 3.97 1.72 13.72
C GLY A 423 4.23 3.21 13.48
N ARG A 424 3.43 3.90 12.67
CA ARG A 424 3.56 5.35 12.49
C ARG A 424 2.86 6.10 13.62
N GLY A 425 3.53 7.12 14.16
CA GLY A 425 2.98 8.09 15.09
C GLY A 425 3.29 9.52 14.62
N VAL A 426 2.37 10.45 14.83
CA VAL A 426 2.54 11.86 14.46
C VAL A 426 2.43 12.71 15.72
N CYS A 427 3.43 13.55 15.96
CA CYS A 427 3.41 14.53 17.03
C CYS A 427 2.36 15.61 16.72
N PRO A 428 1.36 15.84 17.60
CA PRO A 428 0.33 16.84 17.36
C PRO A 428 0.82 18.28 17.62
N ALA A 429 1.94 18.44 18.34
CA ALA A 429 2.57 19.74 18.52
C ALA A 429 3.45 20.10 17.31
N GLU A 430 3.37 21.36 16.89
CA GLU A 430 4.31 21.95 15.95
C GLU A 430 5.60 22.36 16.68
N LEU A 431 6.73 22.11 16.04
CA LEU A 431 8.07 22.42 16.54
C LEU A 431 8.60 23.66 15.82
N GLU A 432 9.44 24.47 16.44
CA GLU A 432 10.05 25.62 15.77
C GLU A 432 11.19 25.16 14.86
N VAL A 433 11.21 25.66 13.62
CA VAL A 433 12.28 25.33 12.68
C VAL A 433 13.61 25.92 13.18
N GLY A 434 14.67 25.12 13.13
CA GLY A 434 15.98 25.43 13.68
C GLY A 434 16.15 25.05 15.15
N GLY A 435 15.08 24.62 15.83
CA GLY A 435 15.15 24.13 17.21
C GLY A 435 15.82 22.76 17.34
N THR A 436 16.53 22.55 18.44
CA THR A 436 17.07 21.25 18.85
C THR A 436 16.17 20.60 19.90
N TYR A 437 15.77 19.36 19.64
CA TYR A 437 14.81 18.62 20.44
C TYR A 437 15.32 17.22 20.79
N LYS A 438 14.66 16.59 21.77
CA LYS A 438 14.80 15.15 22.03
C LYS A 438 13.44 14.48 21.98
N LEU A 439 13.36 13.35 21.28
CA LEU A 439 12.24 12.44 21.33
C LEU A 439 12.47 11.45 22.49
N ILE A 440 11.48 11.35 23.38
CA ILE A 440 11.50 10.43 24.52
C ILE A 440 10.39 9.40 24.32
N GLU A 441 10.76 8.12 24.35
CA GLU A 441 9.80 7.03 24.49
C GLU A 441 9.35 6.92 25.95
N THR A 442 8.05 7.12 26.19
CA THR A 442 7.45 7.12 27.53
C THR A 442 6.76 5.81 27.89
N GLY A 443 6.61 4.89 26.94
CA GLY A 443 6.02 3.57 27.20
C GLY A 443 5.93 2.69 25.96
N ALA A 444 5.90 1.39 26.19
CA ALA A 444 5.63 0.35 25.21
C ALA A 444 4.20 -0.20 25.39
N PRO A 445 3.59 -0.76 24.34
CA PRO A 445 2.25 -1.34 24.45
C PRO A 445 2.23 -2.60 25.33
N PRO A 446 1.06 -2.95 25.90
CA PRO A 446 0.92 -4.15 26.72
C PRO A 446 1.39 -5.42 25.99
N GLY A 447 2.15 -6.26 26.68
CA GLY A 447 2.67 -7.52 26.12
C GLY A 447 3.92 -7.38 25.25
N VAL A 448 4.44 -6.16 25.04
CA VAL A 448 5.69 -5.93 24.32
C VAL A 448 6.76 -5.47 25.29
N THR A 449 7.78 -6.30 25.50
CA THR A 449 8.96 -5.95 26.30
C THR A 449 10.12 -5.64 25.37
N VAL A 450 10.61 -4.41 25.46
CA VAL A 450 11.75 -3.90 24.69
C VAL A 450 12.76 -3.27 25.62
N ALA A 451 14.02 -3.22 25.19
CA ALA A 451 15.03 -2.42 25.87
C ALA A 451 14.61 -0.94 25.91
N PRO A 452 14.89 -0.21 27.00
CA PRO A 452 14.65 1.23 27.05
C PRO A 452 15.38 1.93 25.91
N LEU A 453 14.66 2.75 25.16
CA LEU A 453 15.23 3.59 24.12
C LEU A 453 15.96 4.78 24.76
N ALA A 454 17.19 5.05 24.33
CA ALA A 454 17.86 6.29 24.70
C ALA A 454 17.17 7.50 24.04
N ASP A 455 17.14 8.64 24.73
CA ASP A 455 16.59 9.88 24.17
C ASP A 455 17.23 10.18 22.80
N MET A 456 16.39 10.35 21.78
CA MET A 456 16.86 10.60 20.42
C MET A 456 16.89 12.11 20.15
N GLN A 457 18.09 12.67 20.05
CA GLN A 457 18.26 14.08 19.68
C GLN A 457 18.04 14.29 18.17
N PHE A 458 17.34 15.36 17.82
CA PHE A 458 17.13 15.77 16.43
C PHE A 458 17.02 17.29 16.31
N VAL A 459 17.24 17.81 15.10
CA VAL A 459 17.06 19.22 14.76
C VAL A 459 15.85 19.34 13.83
N ALA A 460 14.98 20.28 14.10
CA ALA A 460 13.86 20.61 13.22
C ALA A 460 14.32 21.51 12.06
N ASP A 461 15.20 21.02 11.20
CA ASP A 461 15.85 21.80 10.13
C ASP A 461 14.99 21.98 8.87
N LYS A 462 13.89 21.25 8.77
CA LYS A 462 12.95 21.24 7.65
C LYS A 462 11.50 21.12 8.16
N PRO A 463 10.49 21.46 7.34
CA PRO A 463 9.09 21.46 7.79
C PRO A 463 8.59 20.07 8.20
N ASN A 464 9.18 19.00 7.67
CA ASN A 464 8.74 17.64 7.94
C ASN A 464 9.92 16.79 8.45
N ILE A 465 9.87 16.42 9.72
CA ILE A 465 10.84 15.56 10.37
C ILE A 465 10.26 14.15 10.43
N HIS A 466 11.02 13.19 9.93
CA HIS A 466 10.70 11.78 10.04
C HIS A 466 11.82 11.09 10.81
N LEU A 467 11.48 10.45 11.94
CA LEU A 467 12.42 9.66 12.73
C LEU A 467 12.07 8.18 12.66
N LYS A 468 13.05 7.35 12.27
CA LYS A 468 12.97 5.91 12.45
C LYS A 468 13.37 5.59 13.89
N VAL A 469 12.46 5.01 14.66
CA VAL A 469 12.69 4.65 16.05
C VAL A 469 12.83 3.14 16.13
N GLU A 470 14.01 2.66 16.53
CA GLU A 470 14.34 1.25 16.61
C GLU A 470 14.49 0.81 18.06
N ASN A 471 13.64 -0.12 18.50
CA ASN A 471 13.82 -0.79 19.78
C ASN A 471 14.27 -2.23 19.55
N HIS A 472 15.03 -2.76 20.50
CA HIS A 472 15.45 -4.16 20.47
C HIS A 472 14.66 -4.97 21.48
N LEU A 473 14.23 -6.16 21.07
CA LEU A 473 13.81 -7.20 22.00
C LEU A 473 15.01 -7.61 22.87
N PRO A 474 14.79 -7.93 24.15
CA PRO A 474 15.86 -8.39 25.03
C PRO A 474 16.49 -9.69 24.48
N GLN A 475 17.78 -9.86 24.71
CA GLN A 475 18.45 -11.14 24.47
C GLN A 475 17.80 -12.20 25.37
N PRO A 476 17.44 -13.39 24.84
CA PRO A 476 17.01 -14.48 25.70
C PRO A 476 18.15 -14.81 26.69
N PRO A 477 17.85 -15.13 27.95
CA PRO A 477 18.88 -15.50 28.91
C PRO A 477 19.70 -16.67 28.33
N SER A 478 21.02 -16.53 28.31
CA SER A 478 21.92 -17.55 27.80
C SER A 478 21.70 -18.84 28.58
N GLY A 479 21.19 -19.89 27.93
CA GLY A 479 20.87 -21.19 28.54
C GLY A 479 22.07 -22.01 29.05
N TYR A 480 23.22 -21.38 29.31
CA TYR A 480 24.38 -22.02 29.93
C TYR A 480 24.58 -21.43 31.34
N GLY A 481 23.91 -22.04 32.30
CA GLY A 481 23.95 -21.67 33.71
C GLY A 481 23.01 -22.53 34.55
N GLY A 482 23.19 -23.86 34.46
CA GLY A 482 22.50 -24.87 35.26
C GLY A 482 23.43 -26.03 35.52
#